data_AF-A0A3B8WRN1-F1
#
_entry.id   AF-A0A3B8WRN1-F1
#
_cell.length_a   1.000
_cell.length_b   1.000
_cell.length_c   1.000
_cell.angle_alpha   90.00
_cell.angle_beta   90.00
_cell.angle_gamma   90.00
#
_symmetry.space_group_name_H-M   'P 1'
#
loop_
_entity.id
_entity.type
_entity.pdbx_description
1 polymer ?
#
loop_
_entity_poly.entity_id
_entity_poly.type
_entity_poly.pdbx_seq_one_letter_code
_entity_poly.pdbx_strand_id
1 'polypeptide(L)'
;MDNSHITQKENKPCPVQTGQGLSILYKERYLYSKYAADRSIKQIIQNLTILDNTLILLFSPCLWHGIIELLEKTKSHSNVRLVAIEDDAELFKLASEGLKAEWNITLITSRELPSLFDKVYLYRRSLPVDMSGGTFFNSKQYEYDKIFAQNTIGQFWKNRITLVKLGRLFSRNFLKNLKKVPANHSVGDFYKKIDRPIVVFGAGQGLEELLNSIRAENKDLNSIFASVYIIAVDAALSALKKHNITPDFVVAVESQLASEKCYIGSTDMESILLCDMTSRISLSKKIKSPCAFFTSEYDKTSFISEAEHTGILPPFVPPLGSVGLTATFIALQMRSSDMYPVFVTGLDFSFTEGFTHARGTPAHTARLFKNTRFVPVQNYDAAYRTGARKVMGKSSPVVTDITLKNYADLFTQFFGGTKNLFDAGKSGLRLGIPLVPAQDFIECAMAFGKKLPTRNFIKNSEDKTPATQKFIQEHRENLLRIKELLSKGQAASPAPSPDLQTEIKNRLEKCGYLYLHFPDGYICKSDDLSFLKRVRSELDFFIKDLS
;
A
#
# COMPACT_ATOMS: atom_id res chain seq x y z
N MET A 1 -24.55 64.49 1.37
CA MET A 1 -25.98 64.17 1.37
C MET A 1 -26.23 63.32 0.13
N ASP A 2 -26.35 62.00 0.14
CA ASP A 2 -26.36 61.04 1.24
C ASP A 2 -25.64 59.77 0.79
N ASN A 3 -24.68 59.37 1.62
CA ASN A 3 -23.96 58.12 1.58
C ASN A 3 -24.48 57.33 2.80
N SER A 4 -25.53 56.53 2.65
CA SER A 4 -25.91 55.52 3.65
C SER A 4 -27.10 54.69 3.17
N HIS A 5 -27.03 53.38 3.43
CA HIS A 5 -28.00 52.30 3.16
C HIS A 5 -27.73 51.38 1.96
N ILE A 6 -26.47 50.99 1.76
CA ILE A 6 -26.17 49.59 1.43
C ILE A 6 -25.66 48.93 2.72
N THR A 7 -26.57 48.76 3.68
CA THR A 7 -26.34 47.97 4.89
C THR A 7 -26.61 46.51 4.56
N GLN A 8 -25.53 45.72 4.43
CA GLN A 8 -25.45 44.27 4.66
C GLN A 8 -26.80 43.50 4.54
N LYS A 9 -27.34 43.34 3.33
CA LYS A 9 -28.25 42.21 3.08
C LYS A 9 -27.38 40.96 3.11
N GLU A 10 -27.60 40.12 4.11
CA GLU A 10 -26.91 38.85 4.32
C GLU A 10 -26.70 38.12 2.97
N ASN A 11 -25.47 37.70 2.68
CA ASN A 11 -25.12 36.79 1.58
C ASN A 11 -25.82 35.44 1.82
N LYS A 12 -27.13 35.37 1.62
CA LYS A 12 -27.97 34.18 1.73
C LYS A 12 -28.42 33.74 0.33
N PRO A 13 -28.52 32.43 0.07
CA PRO A 13 -29.00 31.92 -1.20
C PRO A 13 -30.45 32.34 -1.41
N CYS A 14 -30.72 33.07 -2.49
CA CYS A 14 -32.04 33.61 -2.79
C CYS A 14 -32.68 32.86 -3.97
N PRO A 15 -33.83 32.21 -3.78
CA PRO A 15 -34.59 31.63 -4.89
C PRO A 15 -35.03 32.69 -5.90
N VAL A 16 -34.81 32.43 -7.18
CA VAL A 16 -35.22 33.31 -8.29
C VAL A 16 -36.06 32.51 -9.28
N GLN A 17 -37.28 32.98 -9.55
CA GLN A 17 -38.14 32.39 -10.56
C GLN A 17 -37.51 32.56 -11.95
N THR A 18 -37.40 31.46 -12.71
CA THR A 18 -36.93 31.49 -14.11
C THR A 18 -38.07 31.13 -15.05
N GLY A 19 -37.83 31.25 -16.37
CA GLY A 19 -38.81 30.88 -17.40
C GLY A 19 -39.28 29.42 -17.28
N GLN A 20 -38.41 28.51 -16.82
CA GLN A 20 -38.73 27.12 -16.52
C GLN A 20 -38.05 26.68 -15.22
N GLY A 21 -38.77 26.80 -14.09
CA GLY A 21 -38.33 26.34 -12.77
C GLY A 21 -37.72 27.41 -11.87
N LEU A 22 -37.19 26.98 -10.72
CA LEU A 22 -36.61 27.84 -9.68
C LEU A 22 -35.08 27.78 -9.77
N SER A 23 -34.41 28.93 -9.91
CA SER A 23 -32.95 29.03 -9.76
C SER A 23 -32.59 29.60 -8.38
N ILE A 24 -31.29 29.65 -8.06
CA ILE A 24 -30.76 30.34 -6.89
C ILE A 24 -29.76 31.39 -7.36
N LEU A 25 -29.92 32.61 -6.89
CA LEU A 25 -28.88 33.65 -6.94
C LEU A 25 -28.15 33.66 -5.59
N TYR A 26 -26.85 33.41 -5.62
CA TYR A 26 -26.00 33.40 -4.43
C TYR A 26 -24.63 33.99 -4.75
N LYS A 27 -24.15 34.94 -3.94
CA LYS A 27 -22.87 35.64 -4.14
C LYS A 27 -22.71 36.11 -5.60
N GLU A 28 -23.73 36.81 -6.10
CA GLU A 28 -23.81 37.37 -7.47
C GLU A 28 -23.80 36.34 -8.61
N ARG A 29 -24.04 35.06 -8.31
CA ARG A 29 -24.05 33.97 -9.30
C ARG A 29 -25.32 33.17 -9.29
N TYR A 30 -25.80 32.84 -10.49
CA TYR A 30 -26.88 31.88 -10.65
C TYR A 30 -26.31 30.46 -10.54
N LEU A 31 -26.80 29.67 -9.58
CA LEU A 31 -26.35 28.29 -9.36
C LEU A 31 -27.06 27.29 -10.29
N TYR A 32 -28.19 27.70 -10.87
CA TYR A 32 -28.87 27.01 -11.95
C TYR A 32 -29.12 27.97 -13.12
N SER A 33 -29.34 27.43 -14.32
CA SER A 33 -29.58 28.26 -15.50
C SER A 33 -30.73 29.25 -15.28
N LYS A 34 -30.51 30.51 -15.69
CA LYS A 34 -31.51 31.60 -15.64
C LYS A 34 -32.69 31.40 -16.61
N TYR A 35 -32.57 30.46 -17.55
CA TYR A 35 -33.59 30.18 -18.56
C TYR A 35 -34.36 28.88 -18.27
N ALA A 36 -33.64 27.81 -17.91
CA ALA A 36 -34.21 26.49 -17.62
C ALA A 36 -33.39 25.79 -16.53
N ALA A 37 -33.78 25.97 -15.28
CA ALA A 37 -32.97 25.68 -14.10
C ALA A 37 -32.57 24.19 -13.96
N ASP A 38 -33.42 23.29 -14.42
CA ASP A 38 -33.31 21.83 -14.25
C ASP A 38 -32.76 21.10 -15.49
N ARG A 39 -32.74 21.76 -16.65
CA ARG A 39 -32.40 21.12 -17.94
C ARG A 39 -31.00 20.50 -17.98
N SER A 40 -29.99 21.23 -17.47
CA SER A 40 -28.60 20.77 -17.54
C SER A 40 -28.38 19.51 -16.71
N ILE A 41 -28.88 19.50 -15.47
CA ILE A 41 -28.70 18.37 -14.56
C ILE A 41 -29.49 17.15 -15.03
N LYS A 42 -30.70 17.33 -15.57
CA LYS A 42 -31.46 16.22 -16.18
C LYS A 42 -30.72 15.61 -17.37
N GLN A 43 -30.10 16.43 -18.22
CA GLN A 43 -29.30 15.92 -19.34
C GLN A 43 -28.06 15.15 -18.86
N ILE A 44 -27.38 15.64 -17.81
CA ILE A 44 -26.27 14.92 -17.18
C ILE A 44 -26.76 13.55 -16.68
N ILE A 45 -27.84 13.52 -15.89
CA ILE A 45 -28.40 12.29 -15.30
C ILE A 45 -28.84 11.30 -16.38
N GLN A 46 -29.47 11.77 -17.46
CA GLN A 46 -29.87 10.93 -18.59
C GLN A 46 -28.67 10.22 -19.23
N ASN A 47 -27.52 10.88 -19.33
CA ASN A 47 -26.29 10.33 -19.92
C ASN A 47 -25.45 9.49 -18.94
N LEU A 48 -25.74 9.52 -17.63
CA LEU A 48 -24.99 8.70 -16.67
C LEU A 48 -25.18 7.20 -16.93
N THR A 49 -24.09 6.44 -16.92
CA THR A 49 -24.16 4.97 -16.86
C THR A 49 -24.01 4.55 -15.41
N ILE A 50 -25.10 4.08 -14.81
CA ILE A 50 -25.12 3.58 -13.44
C ILE A 50 -24.96 2.07 -13.49
N LEU A 51 -24.14 1.54 -12.58
CA LEU A 51 -23.87 0.12 -12.44
C LEU A 51 -24.04 -0.24 -10.96
N ASP A 52 -24.26 -1.52 -10.67
CA ASP A 52 -24.40 -2.04 -9.31
C ASP A 52 -23.17 -1.75 -8.43
N ASN A 53 -23.37 -1.61 -7.11
CA ASN A 53 -22.31 -1.32 -6.15
C ASN A 53 -21.60 0.02 -6.43
N THR A 54 -22.35 1.08 -6.73
CA THR A 54 -21.80 2.41 -7.03
C THR A 54 -22.09 3.40 -5.91
N LEU A 55 -21.06 4.14 -5.49
CA LEU A 55 -21.21 5.31 -4.62
C LEU A 55 -21.37 6.56 -5.49
N ILE A 56 -22.54 7.17 -5.50
CA ILE A 56 -22.79 8.40 -6.26
C ILE A 56 -22.57 9.60 -5.34
N LEU A 57 -21.63 10.49 -5.71
CA LEU A 57 -21.31 11.70 -4.97
C LEU A 57 -21.99 12.89 -5.64
N LEU A 58 -22.91 13.54 -4.93
CA LEU A 58 -23.71 14.67 -5.42
C LEU A 58 -23.13 15.98 -4.87
N PHE A 59 -22.36 16.70 -5.68
CA PHE A 59 -21.70 17.93 -5.22
C PHE A 59 -22.62 19.14 -5.38
N SER A 60 -22.76 19.89 -4.30
CA SER A 60 -23.57 21.11 -4.22
C SER A 60 -25.02 20.91 -4.71
N PRO A 61 -25.84 20.11 -3.99
CA PRO A 61 -27.19 19.72 -4.40
C PRO A 61 -28.19 20.89 -4.43
N CYS A 62 -27.99 21.94 -3.63
CA CYS A 62 -28.86 23.10 -3.47
C CYS A 62 -30.38 22.77 -3.44
N LEU A 63 -31.12 22.96 -4.55
CA LEU A 63 -32.57 22.68 -4.64
C LEU A 63 -32.91 21.24 -5.02
N TRP A 64 -31.92 20.36 -5.16
CA TRP A 64 -32.08 18.96 -5.56
C TRP A 64 -32.69 18.76 -6.95
N HIS A 65 -32.46 19.70 -7.88
CA HIS A 65 -32.92 19.54 -9.27
C HIS A 65 -32.38 18.24 -9.88
N GLY A 66 -33.28 17.49 -10.53
CA GLY A 66 -32.95 16.20 -11.16
C GLY A 66 -32.93 15.00 -10.20
N ILE A 67 -33.13 15.18 -8.89
CA ILE A 67 -32.96 14.07 -7.94
C ILE A 67 -33.96 12.94 -8.16
N ILE A 68 -35.20 13.26 -8.56
CA ILE A 68 -36.25 12.25 -8.77
C ILE A 68 -35.87 11.35 -9.95
N GLU A 69 -35.41 11.94 -11.06
CA GLU A 69 -34.93 11.21 -12.23
C GLU A 69 -33.72 10.34 -11.89
N LEU A 70 -32.81 10.84 -11.04
CA LEU A 70 -31.67 10.03 -10.58
C LEU A 70 -32.12 8.86 -9.71
N LEU A 71 -33.01 9.09 -8.74
CA LEU A 71 -33.54 8.05 -7.86
C LEU A 71 -34.23 6.96 -8.67
N GLU A 72 -35.08 7.33 -9.63
CA GLU A 72 -35.72 6.38 -10.56
C GLU A 72 -34.70 5.54 -11.32
N LYS A 73 -33.66 6.19 -11.86
CA LYS A 73 -32.59 5.49 -12.59
C LYS A 73 -31.79 4.54 -11.71
N THR A 74 -31.69 4.80 -10.40
CA THR A 74 -30.99 3.92 -9.45
C THR A 74 -31.82 2.73 -8.98
N LYS A 75 -33.16 2.75 -9.10
CA LYS A 75 -34.05 1.66 -8.61
C LYS A 75 -33.76 0.30 -9.23
N SER A 76 -33.29 0.27 -10.47
CA SER A 76 -32.96 -0.97 -11.19
C SER A 76 -31.58 -1.54 -10.82
N HIS A 77 -30.84 -0.90 -9.92
CA HIS A 77 -29.46 -1.25 -9.60
C HIS A 77 -29.31 -1.68 -8.14
N SER A 78 -28.55 -2.75 -7.92
CA SER A 78 -28.31 -3.25 -6.58
C SER A 78 -27.21 -2.44 -5.87
N ASN A 79 -27.42 -2.14 -4.58
CA ASN A 79 -26.42 -1.53 -3.69
C ASN A 79 -25.81 -0.22 -4.24
N VAL A 80 -26.65 0.69 -4.73
CA VAL A 80 -26.26 2.06 -5.07
C VAL A 80 -26.52 2.96 -3.87
N ARG A 81 -25.52 3.75 -3.46
CA ARG A 81 -25.66 4.73 -2.36
C ARG A 81 -25.43 6.13 -2.89
N LEU A 82 -26.32 7.05 -2.53
CA LEU A 82 -26.23 8.46 -2.88
C LEU A 82 -25.76 9.25 -1.66
N VAL A 83 -24.72 10.05 -1.83
CA VAL A 83 -24.15 10.90 -0.79
C VAL A 83 -24.01 12.29 -1.38
N ALA A 84 -24.65 13.27 -0.77
CA ALA A 84 -24.51 14.66 -1.15
C ALA A 84 -23.46 15.37 -0.30
N ILE A 85 -22.66 16.21 -0.95
CA ILE A 85 -21.54 16.91 -0.33
C ILE A 85 -21.72 18.41 -0.56
N GLU A 86 -21.75 19.17 0.54
CA GLU A 86 -21.77 20.63 0.51
C GLU A 86 -20.93 21.20 1.66
N ASP A 87 -19.98 22.08 1.34
CA ASP A 87 -19.08 22.72 2.32
C ASP A 87 -19.45 24.19 2.58
N ASP A 88 -20.23 24.84 1.71
CA ASP A 88 -20.75 26.18 2.00
C ASP A 88 -21.93 26.07 2.98
N ALA A 89 -21.78 26.68 4.17
CA ALA A 89 -22.74 26.51 5.27
C ALA A 89 -24.18 26.94 4.91
N GLU A 90 -24.34 28.00 4.12
CA GLU A 90 -25.68 28.47 3.74
C GLU A 90 -26.31 27.56 2.69
N LEU A 91 -25.51 27.05 1.74
CA LEU A 91 -25.98 26.07 0.77
C LEU A 91 -26.25 24.70 1.42
N PHE A 92 -25.47 24.32 2.43
CA PHE A 92 -25.69 23.09 3.20
C PHE A 92 -27.03 23.16 3.93
N LYS A 93 -27.30 24.29 4.59
CA LYS A 93 -28.59 24.53 5.25
C LYS A 93 -29.74 24.44 4.25
N LEU A 94 -29.63 25.12 3.12
CA LEU A 94 -30.65 25.09 2.06
C LEU A 94 -30.89 23.66 1.54
N ALA A 95 -29.82 22.91 1.28
CA ALA A 95 -29.91 21.53 0.84
C ALA A 95 -30.55 20.63 1.91
N SER A 96 -30.21 20.84 3.19
CA SER A 96 -30.78 20.09 4.31
C SER A 96 -32.29 20.34 4.46
N GLU A 97 -32.76 21.57 4.25
CA GLU A 97 -34.18 21.92 4.30
C GLU A 97 -34.96 21.28 3.14
N GLY A 98 -34.33 21.12 1.97
CA GLY A 98 -34.93 20.47 0.79
C GLY A 98 -34.82 18.94 0.77
N LEU A 99 -34.04 18.34 1.67
CA LEU A 99 -33.79 16.90 1.72
C LEU A 99 -35.00 16.16 2.30
N LYS A 100 -35.53 15.20 1.55
CA LYS A 100 -36.63 14.36 2.01
C LYS A 100 -36.16 13.00 2.53
N ALA A 101 -36.76 12.53 3.61
CA ALA A 101 -36.37 11.28 4.27
C ALA A 101 -36.52 10.05 3.37
N GLU A 102 -37.55 10.03 2.51
CA GLU A 102 -37.83 8.94 1.58
C GLU A 102 -36.77 8.77 0.47
N TRP A 103 -35.91 9.76 0.25
CA TRP A 103 -34.85 9.69 -0.75
C TRP A 103 -33.66 8.83 -0.31
N ASN A 104 -33.51 8.56 0.99
CA ASN A 104 -32.40 7.78 1.55
C ASN A 104 -31.01 8.30 1.10
N ILE A 105 -30.85 9.62 1.03
CA ILE A 105 -29.59 10.30 0.69
C ILE A 105 -28.96 10.80 1.98
N THR A 106 -27.65 10.58 2.15
CA THR A 106 -26.89 11.19 3.25
C THR A 106 -26.29 12.52 2.77
N LEU A 107 -26.64 13.63 3.40
CA LEU A 107 -26.00 14.93 3.17
C LEU A 107 -24.89 15.12 4.21
N ILE A 108 -23.68 15.43 3.75
CA ILE A 108 -22.48 15.57 4.58
C ILE A 108 -21.61 16.73 4.11
N THR A 109 -20.64 17.11 4.94
CA THR A 109 -19.50 17.94 4.53
C THR A 109 -18.34 17.07 4.05
N SER A 110 -17.37 17.66 3.35
CA SER A 110 -16.19 16.94 2.85
C SER A 110 -15.33 16.33 3.97
N ARG A 111 -15.39 16.90 5.18
CA ARG A 111 -14.69 16.38 6.37
C ARG A 111 -15.21 15.02 6.82
N GLU A 112 -16.48 14.74 6.56
CA GLU A 112 -17.15 13.50 6.97
C GLU A 112 -17.00 12.39 5.94
N LEU A 113 -16.64 12.72 4.70
CA LEU A 113 -16.51 11.76 3.60
C LEU A 113 -15.62 10.54 3.93
N PRO A 114 -14.44 10.68 4.57
CA PRO A 114 -13.61 9.54 4.92
C PRO A 114 -14.32 8.47 5.76
N SER A 115 -15.22 8.86 6.67
CA SER A 115 -15.97 7.93 7.54
C SER A 115 -16.88 6.97 6.77
N LEU A 116 -17.27 7.32 5.54
CA LEU A 116 -18.13 6.47 4.71
C LEU A 116 -17.39 5.27 4.12
N PHE A 117 -16.06 5.27 4.18
CA PHE A 117 -15.22 4.23 3.59
C PHE A 117 -14.85 3.10 4.56
N ASP A 118 -15.38 3.10 5.79
CA ASP A 118 -15.27 1.95 6.72
C ASP A 118 -15.80 0.65 6.08
N LYS A 119 -16.83 0.77 5.24
CA LYS A 119 -17.40 -0.33 4.45
C LYS A 119 -17.13 -0.15 2.95
N VAL A 120 -15.93 0.29 2.58
CA VAL A 120 -15.49 0.51 1.18
C VAL A 120 -15.77 -0.70 0.27
N TYR A 121 -15.75 -1.92 0.82
CA TYR A 121 -16.04 -3.16 0.11
C TYR A 121 -17.45 -3.25 -0.50
N LEU A 122 -18.37 -2.39 -0.07
CA LEU A 122 -19.71 -2.30 -0.67
C LEU A 122 -19.65 -1.68 -2.06
N TYR A 123 -18.65 -0.84 -2.34
CA TYR A 123 -18.56 -0.04 -3.56
C TYR A 123 -17.49 -0.57 -4.50
N ARG A 124 -17.82 -0.72 -5.78
CA ARG A 124 -16.90 -1.07 -6.88
C ARG A 124 -16.33 0.15 -7.58
N ARG A 125 -17.04 1.27 -7.50
CA ARG A 125 -16.70 2.54 -8.15
C ARG A 125 -17.41 3.69 -7.44
N SER A 126 -16.88 4.89 -7.64
CA SER A 126 -17.57 6.14 -7.33
C SER A 126 -17.94 6.86 -8.62
N LEU A 127 -19.07 7.56 -8.59
CA LEU A 127 -19.58 8.37 -9.71
C LEU A 127 -19.88 9.77 -9.20
N PRO A 128 -19.03 10.76 -9.49
CA PRO A 128 -19.29 12.13 -9.09
C PRO A 128 -20.27 12.83 -10.04
N VAL A 129 -21.18 13.61 -9.49
CA VAL A 129 -22.18 14.40 -10.21
C VAL A 129 -22.19 15.81 -9.62
N ASP A 130 -21.86 16.80 -10.45
CA ASP A 130 -21.97 18.21 -10.08
C ASP A 130 -23.44 18.63 -10.26
N MET A 131 -24.17 18.82 -9.15
CA MET A 131 -25.62 19.05 -9.18
C MET A 131 -25.99 20.48 -9.52
N SER A 132 -25.09 21.43 -9.27
CA SER A 132 -25.31 22.86 -9.51
C SER A 132 -24.00 23.62 -9.76
N GLY A 133 -24.12 24.89 -10.12
CA GLY A 133 -23.01 25.85 -10.19
C GLY A 133 -22.40 26.21 -8.82
N GLY A 134 -23.00 25.78 -7.71
CA GLY A 134 -22.44 25.97 -6.36
C GLY A 134 -21.12 25.22 -6.15
N THR A 135 -20.85 24.21 -6.99
CA THR A 135 -19.55 23.51 -7.06
C THR A 135 -18.35 24.44 -7.28
N PHE A 136 -18.57 25.63 -7.86
CA PHE A 136 -17.52 26.62 -8.03
C PHE A 136 -16.90 27.07 -6.71
N PHE A 137 -17.71 27.24 -5.65
CA PHE A 137 -17.24 27.83 -4.40
C PHE A 137 -16.20 26.97 -3.67
N ASN A 138 -16.26 25.65 -3.85
CA ASN A 138 -15.37 24.68 -3.20
C ASN A 138 -14.70 23.73 -4.22
N SER A 139 -14.48 24.19 -5.45
CA SER A 139 -13.99 23.37 -6.58
C SER A 139 -12.75 22.52 -6.28
N LYS A 140 -11.73 23.08 -5.60
CA LYS A 140 -10.52 22.35 -5.22
C LYS A 140 -10.80 21.21 -4.25
N GLN A 141 -11.68 21.45 -3.27
CA GLN A 141 -12.03 20.44 -2.27
C GLN A 141 -12.85 19.33 -2.91
N TYR A 142 -13.85 19.67 -3.73
CA TYR A 142 -14.66 18.66 -4.43
C TYR A 142 -13.83 17.83 -5.41
N GLU A 143 -12.85 18.41 -6.09
CA GLU A 143 -11.92 17.63 -6.91
C GLU A 143 -11.06 16.67 -6.07
N TYR A 144 -10.59 17.12 -4.90
CA TYR A 144 -9.92 16.25 -3.94
C TYR A 144 -10.81 15.09 -3.50
N ASP A 145 -12.07 15.35 -3.16
CA ASP A 145 -13.03 14.33 -2.72
C ASP A 145 -13.34 13.29 -3.81
N LYS A 146 -13.47 13.75 -5.06
CA LYS A 146 -13.62 12.89 -6.25
C LYS A 146 -12.45 11.91 -6.34
N ILE A 147 -11.23 12.44 -6.30
CA ILE A 147 -9.99 11.65 -6.39
C ILE A 147 -9.85 10.72 -5.19
N PHE A 148 -10.13 11.21 -3.98
CA PHE A 148 -10.07 10.44 -2.74
C PHE A 148 -10.99 9.21 -2.79
N ALA A 149 -12.26 9.39 -3.18
CA ALA A 149 -13.21 8.29 -3.28
C ALA A 149 -12.78 7.24 -4.31
N GLN A 150 -12.36 7.69 -5.50
CA GLN A 150 -11.89 6.79 -6.56
C GLN A 150 -10.64 6.00 -6.14
N ASN A 151 -9.66 6.68 -5.53
CA ASN A 151 -8.42 6.05 -5.07
C ASN A 151 -8.68 5.08 -3.93
N THR A 152 -9.53 5.43 -2.97
CA THR A 152 -9.84 4.57 -1.81
C THR A 152 -10.51 3.27 -2.25
N ILE A 153 -11.53 3.35 -3.12
CA ILE A 153 -12.20 2.17 -3.69
C ILE A 153 -11.22 1.35 -4.55
N GLY A 154 -10.47 2.03 -5.42
CA GLY A 154 -9.50 1.38 -6.30
C GLY A 154 -8.41 0.65 -5.51
N GLN A 155 -7.88 1.25 -4.46
CA GLN A 155 -6.84 0.66 -3.60
C GLN A 155 -7.38 -0.58 -2.87
N PHE A 156 -8.59 -0.50 -2.30
CA PHE A 156 -9.22 -1.64 -1.65
C PHE A 156 -9.31 -2.85 -2.60
N TRP A 157 -9.81 -2.66 -3.82
CA TRP A 157 -9.95 -3.78 -4.76
C TRP A 157 -8.63 -4.28 -5.34
N LYS A 158 -7.63 -3.41 -5.53
CA LYS A 158 -6.26 -3.84 -5.89
C LYS A 158 -5.65 -4.72 -4.80
N ASN A 159 -5.77 -4.32 -3.54
CA ASN A 159 -5.31 -5.11 -2.39
C ASN A 159 -6.07 -6.44 -2.33
N ARG A 160 -7.40 -6.41 -2.55
CA ARG A 160 -8.23 -7.62 -2.60
C ARG A 160 -7.76 -8.60 -3.67
N ILE A 161 -7.49 -8.16 -4.90
CA ILE A 161 -6.99 -9.03 -5.99
C ILE A 161 -5.65 -9.66 -5.59
N THR A 162 -4.79 -8.90 -4.92
CA THR A 162 -3.51 -9.39 -4.40
C THR A 162 -3.72 -10.49 -3.36
N LEU A 163 -4.61 -10.27 -2.39
CA LEU A 163 -4.96 -11.26 -1.38
C LEU A 163 -5.66 -12.50 -1.96
N VAL A 164 -6.50 -12.35 -2.99
CA VAL A 164 -7.07 -13.51 -3.69
C VAL A 164 -5.97 -14.40 -4.28
N LYS A 165 -4.93 -13.79 -4.85
CA LYS A 165 -3.83 -14.52 -5.49
C LYS A 165 -2.79 -15.05 -4.50
N LEU A 166 -2.45 -14.25 -3.50
CA LEU A 166 -1.28 -14.46 -2.63
C LEU A 166 -1.63 -14.66 -1.16
N GLY A 167 -2.86 -14.36 -0.73
CA GLY A 167 -3.24 -14.36 0.68
C GLY A 167 -3.02 -15.71 1.36
N ARG A 168 -3.33 -16.82 0.68
CA ARG A 168 -3.04 -18.17 1.20
C ARG A 168 -1.55 -18.39 1.43
N LEU A 169 -0.71 -17.89 0.51
CA LEU A 169 0.74 -17.98 0.61
C LEU A 169 1.29 -17.06 1.70
N PHE A 170 0.77 -15.83 1.82
CA PHE A 170 1.13 -14.88 2.87
C PHE A 170 0.85 -15.49 4.24
N SER A 171 -0.35 -16.03 4.47
CA SER A 171 -0.71 -16.66 5.73
C SER A 171 0.12 -17.90 6.04
N ARG A 172 0.37 -18.77 5.04
CA ARG A 172 1.25 -19.92 5.21
C ARG A 172 2.67 -19.51 5.61
N ASN A 173 3.25 -18.52 4.91
CA ASN A 173 4.59 -18.04 5.20
C ASN A 173 4.66 -17.41 6.58
N PHE A 174 3.67 -16.58 6.94
CA PHE A 174 3.53 -15.97 8.25
C PHE A 174 3.57 -17.02 9.37
N LEU A 175 2.72 -18.04 9.29
CA LEU A 175 2.67 -19.10 10.32
C LEU A 175 3.99 -19.88 10.42
N LYS A 176 4.63 -20.18 9.29
CA LYS A 176 5.90 -20.90 9.27
C LYS A 176 7.08 -20.06 9.74
N ASN A 177 7.07 -18.76 9.47
CA ASN A 177 8.09 -17.84 9.97
C ASN A 177 7.88 -17.54 11.45
N LEU A 178 6.62 -17.48 11.93
CA LEU A 178 6.30 -17.34 13.35
C LEU A 178 6.94 -18.43 14.21
N LYS A 179 6.92 -19.68 13.75
CA LYS A 179 7.64 -20.80 14.39
C LYS A 179 9.15 -20.58 14.54
N LYS A 180 9.75 -19.75 13.69
CA LYS A 180 11.18 -19.48 13.66
C LYS A 180 11.57 -18.22 14.44
N VAL A 181 10.63 -17.29 14.69
CA VAL A 181 10.90 -16.01 15.36
C VAL A 181 11.67 -16.20 16.68
N PRO A 182 11.27 -17.11 17.60
CA PRO A 182 11.96 -17.23 18.89
C PRO A 182 13.43 -17.64 18.80
N ALA A 183 13.79 -18.39 17.76
CA ALA A 183 15.17 -18.86 17.52
C ALA A 183 15.99 -17.90 16.66
N ASN A 184 15.44 -16.73 16.31
CA ASN A 184 16.06 -15.76 15.39
C ASN A 184 15.97 -14.34 15.97
N HIS A 185 16.56 -13.39 15.26
CA HIS A 185 16.60 -12.00 15.69
C HIS A 185 15.38 -11.22 15.24
N SER A 186 15.27 -10.00 15.75
CA SER A 186 14.28 -9.01 15.34
C SER A 186 14.98 -7.88 14.60
N VAL A 187 14.30 -7.28 13.62
CA VAL A 187 14.81 -6.03 13.01
C VAL A 187 15.01 -4.93 14.08
N GLY A 188 14.23 -5.00 15.17
CA GLY A 188 14.29 -4.07 16.29
C GLY A 188 15.62 -4.10 17.04
N ASP A 189 16.39 -5.19 16.95
CA ASP A 189 17.70 -5.31 17.59
C ASP A 189 18.71 -4.28 17.05
N PHE A 190 18.48 -3.83 15.81
CA PHE A 190 19.32 -2.86 15.11
C PHE A 190 18.78 -1.42 15.20
N TYR A 191 17.59 -1.21 15.76
CA TYR A 191 16.98 0.12 15.82
C TYR A 191 17.79 1.05 16.74
N LYS A 192 18.04 2.26 16.23
CA LYS A 192 18.81 3.32 16.90
C LYS A 192 20.23 2.90 17.31
N LYS A 193 20.87 2.01 16.55
CA LYS A 193 22.24 1.51 16.84
C LYS A 193 23.31 1.99 15.89
N ILE A 194 22.96 2.38 14.68
CA ILE A 194 23.94 2.73 13.65
C ILE A 194 24.32 4.21 13.76
N ASP A 195 25.57 4.46 14.12
CA ASP A 195 26.17 5.77 14.40
C ASP A 195 27.04 6.30 13.25
N ARG A 196 26.64 5.99 12.01
CA ARG A 196 27.38 6.31 10.79
C ARG A 196 26.48 6.23 9.56
N PRO A 197 26.96 6.60 8.37
CA PRO A 197 26.15 6.57 7.17
C PRO A 197 25.65 5.17 6.81
N ILE A 198 24.43 5.13 6.27
CA ILE A 198 23.81 3.93 5.71
C ILE A 198 23.54 4.17 4.23
N VAL A 199 23.84 3.20 3.37
CA VAL A 199 23.46 3.21 1.95
C VAL A 199 22.47 2.09 1.64
N VAL A 200 21.35 2.43 1.03
CA VAL A 200 20.31 1.51 0.58
C VAL A 200 20.42 1.33 -0.94
N PHE A 201 20.65 0.10 -1.37
CA PHE A 201 20.75 -0.28 -2.76
C PHE A 201 19.47 -0.94 -3.27
N GLY A 202 18.82 -0.28 -4.22
CA GLY A 202 17.82 -0.84 -5.12
C GLY A 202 18.43 -1.51 -6.36
N ALA A 203 17.59 -2.16 -7.17
CA ALA A 203 18.03 -2.92 -8.35
C ALA A 203 18.00 -2.12 -9.66
N GLY A 204 17.73 -0.82 -9.60
CA GLY A 204 17.75 0.11 -10.74
C GLY A 204 19.18 0.42 -11.22
N GLN A 205 19.26 1.08 -12.38
CA GLN A 205 20.50 1.55 -13.00
C GLN A 205 21.30 2.48 -12.09
N GLY A 206 20.63 3.24 -11.20
CA GLY A 206 21.31 4.10 -10.22
C GLY A 206 22.35 3.37 -9.36
N LEU A 207 22.18 2.07 -9.12
CA LEU A 207 23.17 1.23 -8.45
C LEU A 207 24.51 1.24 -9.19
N GLU A 208 24.50 0.92 -10.49
CA GLU A 208 25.72 0.86 -11.30
C GLU A 208 26.35 2.24 -11.47
N GLU A 209 25.52 3.28 -11.60
CA GLU A 209 25.99 4.66 -11.73
C GLU A 209 26.79 5.12 -10.51
N LEU A 210 26.34 4.78 -9.30
CA LEU A 210 27.09 5.09 -8.07
C LEU A 210 28.41 4.33 -8.02
N LEU A 211 28.39 3.01 -8.29
CA LEU A 211 29.61 2.19 -8.27
C LEU A 211 30.64 2.68 -9.30
N ASN A 212 30.18 3.06 -10.50
CA ASN A 212 31.05 3.61 -11.54
C ASN A 212 31.58 4.99 -11.17
N SER A 213 30.79 5.83 -10.51
CA SER A 213 31.25 7.15 -10.05
C SER A 213 32.34 7.03 -8.99
N ILE A 214 32.20 6.11 -8.01
CA ILE A 214 33.25 5.86 -7.00
C ILE A 214 34.56 5.41 -7.67
N ARG A 215 34.48 4.52 -8.66
CA ARG A 215 35.65 4.06 -9.42
C ARG A 215 36.29 5.19 -10.24
N ALA A 216 35.49 6.07 -10.82
CA ALA A 216 35.98 7.20 -11.62
C ALA A 216 36.78 8.21 -10.78
N GLU A 217 36.50 8.31 -9.48
CA GLU A 217 37.28 9.09 -8.53
C GLU A 217 38.55 8.37 -8.03
N ASN A 218 38.95 7.27 -8.67
CA ASN A 218 40.08 6.40 -8.30
C ASN A 218 40.00 5.90 -6.84
N LYS A 219 38.79 5.74 -6.30
CA LYS A 219 38.57 5.19 -4.97
C LYS A 219 38.29 3.70 -5.03
N ASP A 220 38.87 2.97 -4.08
CA ASP A 220 38.57 1.55 -3.89
C ASP A 220 37.17 1.38 -3.27
N LEU A 221 36.33 0.57 -3.92
CA LEU A 221 34.96 0.31 -3.47
C LEU A 221 34.95 -0.32 -2.08
N ASN A 222 35.87 -1.24 -1.80
CA ASN A 222 35.91 -1.93 -0.52
C ASN A 222 36.25 -0.97 0.62
N SER A 223 37.18 -0.04 0.40
CA SER A 223 37.50 1.01 1.37
C SER A 223 36.29 1.89 1.69
N ILE A 224 35.53 2.36 0.68
CA ILE A 224 34.34 3.18 0.90
C ILE A 224 33.26 2.40 1.66
N PHE A 225 32.98 1.18 1.21
CA PHE A 225 31.94 0.33 1.79
C PHE A 225 32.32 -0.33 3.12
N ALA A 226 33.60 -0.29 3.51
CA ALA A 226 34.06 -0.66 4.84
C ALA A 226 33.67 0.39 5.90
N SER A 227 33.40 1.64 5.51
CA SER A 227 33.07 2.72 6.45
C SER A 227 31.57 2.96 6.64
N VAL A 228 30.72 2.39 5.78
CA VAL A 228 29.26 2.57 5.79
C VAL A 228 28.52 1.25 5.92
N TYR A 229 27.32 1.27 6.50
CA TYR A 229 26.43 0.09 6.47
C TYR A 229 25.65 0.04 5.17
N ILE A 230 25.53 -1.16 4.61
CA ILE A 230 24.93 -1.42 3.31
C ILE A 230 23.66 -2.25 3.52
N ILE A 231 22.53 -1.71 3.06
CA ILE A 231 21.26 -2.44 3.00
C ILE A 231 20.94 -2.67 1.52
N ALA A 232 20.82 -3.94 1.11
CA ALA A 232 20.42 -4.30 -0.23
C ALA A 232 18.96 -4.76 -0.25
N VAL A 233 18.19 -4.30 -1.23
CA VAL A 233 16.96 -5.04 -1.61
C VAL A 233 17.36 -6.37 -2.24
N ASP A 234 16.50 -7.38 -2.13
CA ASP A 234 16.71 -8.71 -2.69
C ASP A 234 17.27 -8.68 -4.13
N ALA A 235 16.61 -7.99 -5.05
CA ALA A 235 17.00 -7.94 -6.46
C ALA A 235 18.37 -7.27 -6.72
N ALA A 236 18.86 -6.44 -5.80
CA ALA A 236 20.17 -5.79 -5.89
C ALA A 236 21.32 -6.70 -5.46
N LEU A 237 21.04 -7.75 -4.66
CA LEU A 237 22.04 -8.61 -4.04
C LEU A 237 23.01 -9.21 -5.07
N SER A 238 22.46 -9.82 -6.12
CA SER A 238 23.25 -10.45 -7.19
C SER A 238 24.11 -9.45 -7.97
N ALA A 239 23.66 -8.20 -8.13
CA ALA A 239 24.46 -7.15 -8.76
C ALA A 239 25.64 -6.77 -7.86
N LEU A 240 25.39 -6.46 -6.58
CA LEU A 240 26.44 -6.15 -5.61
C LEU A 240 27.48 -7.29 -5.51
N LYS A 241 27.04 -8.55 -5.52
CA LYS A 241 27.94 -9.71 -5.53
C LYS A 241 28.94 -9.67 -6.68
N LYS A 242 28.48 -9.36 -7.89
CA LYS A 242 29.36 -9.30 -9.08
C LYS A 242 30.41 -8.20 -8.99
N HIS A 243 30.19 -7.20 -8.14
CA HIS A 243 31.15 -6.15 -7.82
C HIS A 243 31.98 -6.46 -6.57
N ASN A 244 31.91 -7.68 -6.02
CA ASN A 244 32.55 -8.12 -4.78
C ASN A 244 32.13 -7.30 -3.55
N ILE A 245 30.93 -6.73 -3.56
CA ILE A 245 30.37 -5.99 -2.43
C ILE A 245 29.44 -6.93 -1.67
N THR A 246 29.76 -7.15 -0.39
CA THR A 246 28.89 -7.90 0.52
C THR A 246 28.06 -6.91 1.33
N PRO A 247 26.73 -6.88 1.17
CA PRO A 247 25.88 -6.01 1.98
C PRO A 247 25.86 -6.48 3.43
N ASP A 248 25.67 -5.56 4.37
CA ASP A 248 25.52 -5.89 5.79
C ASP A 248 24.14 -6.49 6.08
N PHE A 249 23.13 -5.98 5.37
CA PHE A 249 21.74 -6.38 5.48
C PHE A 249 21.12 -6.63 4.10
N VAL A 250 20.26 -7.64 4.01
CA VAL A 250 19.44 -7.88 2.81
C VAL A 250 17.97 -7.91 3.20
N VAL A 251 17.14 -7.10 2.54
CA VAL A 251 15.70 -7.03 2.82
C VAL A 251 14.93 -8.01 1.95
N ALA A 252 14.18 -8.90 2.59
CA ALA A 252 13.36 -9.93 1.97
C ALA A 252 11.88 -9.73 2.33
N VAL A 253 11.08 -9.28 1.38
CA VAL A 253 9.62 -9.10 1.55
C VAL A 253 8.83 -10.10 0.72
N GLU A 254 9.32 -10.45 -0.47
CA GLU A 254 8.57 -11.27 -1.44
C GLU A 254 8.33 -12.71 -0.96
N SER A 255 7.07 -13.14 -1.03
CA SER A 255 6.59 -14.45 -0.60
C SER A 255 6.77 -15.55 -1.65
N GLN A 256 6.82 -15.15 -2.92
CA GLN A 256 6.83 -16.06 -4.07
C GLN A 256 8.19 -16.73 -4.30
N LEU A 257 8.17 -17.87 -4.99
CA LEU A 257 9.39 -18.60 -5.37
C LEU A 257 10.34 -17.79 -6.26
N ALA A 258 9.80 -16.84 -7.04
CA ALA A 258 10.61 -16.04 -7.96
C ALA A 258 11.73 -15.26 -7.25
N SER A 259 11.53 -14.85 -6.00
CA SER A 259 12.53 -14.11 -5.22
C SER A 259 13.79 -14.93 -4.93
N GLU A 260 13.72 -16.27 -4.91
CA GLU A 260 14.92 -17.10 -4.69
C GLU A 260 16.02 -16.85 -5.74
N LYS A 261 15.64 -16.40 -6.95
CA LYS A 261 16.60 -16.09 -8.03
C LYS A 261 17.53 -14.94 -7.65
N CYS A 262 17.10 -14.04 -6.77
CA CYS A 262 17.89 -12.93 -6.27
C CYS A 262 19.09 -13.38 -5.41
N TYR A 263 19.00 -14.58 -4.83
CA TYR A 263 19.95 -15.13 -3.86
C TYR A 263 20.87 -16.20 -4.46
N ILE A 264 20.79 -16.43 -5.78
CA ILE A 264 21.63 -17.43 -6.44
C ILE A 264 23.09 -17.04 -6.30
N GLY A 265 23.87 -17.98 -5.76
CA GLY A 265 25.29 -17.79 -5.52
C GLY A 265 25.60 -17.08 -4.21
N SER A 266 24.65 -16.64 -3.40
CA SER A 266 24.91 -15.85 -2.17
C SER A 266 25.09 -16.67 -0.89
N THR A 267 25.33 -17.99 -1.01
CA THR A 267 25.43 -18.90 0.15
C THR A 267 26.66 -18.68 1.02
N ASP A 268 27.68 -18.01 0.50
CA ASP A 268 28.93 -17.64 1.16
C ASP A 268 28.90 -16.24 1.81
N MET A 269 27.85 -15.45 1.55
CA MET A 269 27.76 -14.09 2.06
C MET A 269 27.44 -14.05 3.56
N GLU A 270 28.14 -13.17 4.26
CA GLU A 270 27.90 -12.82 5.66
C GLU A 270 27.02 -11.56 5.75
N SER A 271 25.71 -11.73 5.52
CA SER A 271 24.73 -10.64 5.49
C SER A 271 23.50 -11.00 6.32
N ILE A 272 23.05 -10.13 7.21
CA ILE A 272 21.83 -10.40 8.00
C ILE A 272 20.60 -10.28 7.10
N LEU A 273 19.78 -11.32 7.06
CA LEU A 273 18.56 -11.33 6.25
C LEU A 273 17.40 -10.72 7.04
N LEU A 274 16.99 -9.52 6.67
CA LEU A 274 15.84 -8.83 7.23
C LEU A 274 14.57 -9.36 6.55
N CYS A 275 13.84 -10.24 7.23
CA CYS A 275 12.72 -10.99 6.66
C CYS A 275 11.37 -10.44 7.11
N ASP A 276 10.50 -10.14 6.16
CA ASP A 276 9.08 -9.98 6.48
C ASP A 276 8.48 -11.31 6.95
N MET A 277 7.52 -11.28 7.86
CA MET A 277 6.80 -12.48 8.30
C MET A 277 6.15 -13.24 7.13
N THR A 278 5.69 -12.56 6.09
CA THR A 278 5.11 -13.16 4.88
C THR A 278 6.14 -13.58 3.84
N SER A 279 7.43 -13.25 4.03
CA SER A 279 8.50 -13.56 3.10
C SER A 279 8.71 -15.07 2.95
N ARG A 280 9.36 -15.45 1.84
CA ARG A 280 9.56 -16.85 1.51
C ARG A 280 10.44 -17.59 2.54
N ILE A 281 9.89 -18.63 3.13
CA ILE A 281 10.48 -19.42 4.25
C ILE A 281 11.85 -20.03 3.92
N SER A 282 12.11 -20.38 2.66
CA SER A 282 13.37 -21.00 2.23
C SER A 282 14.53 -20.03 2.10
N LEU A 283 14.29 -18.72 2.12
CA LEU A 283 15.34 -17.71 1.96
C LEU A 283 16.37 -17.77 3.10
N SER A 284 15.93 -18.12 4.31
CA SER A 284 16.83 -18.35 5.46
C SER A 284 17.86 -19.46 5.22
N LYS A 285 17.66 -20.34 4.22
CA LYS A 285 18.60 -21.40 3.84
C LYS A 285 19.53 -21.01 2.68
N LYS A 286 19.33 -19.84 2.07
CA LYS A 286 20.05 -19.39 0.87
C LYS A 286 21.23 -18.47 1.17
N ILE A 287 21.28 -17.91 2.37
CA ILE A 287 22.41 -17.10 2.87
C ILE A 287 22.91 -17.77 4.15
N LYS A 288 24.22 -17.81 4.35
CA LYS A 288 24.89 -18.34 5.56
C LYS A 288 24.87 -17.30 6.67
N SER A 289 23.68 -16.85 7.07
CA SER A 289 23.55 -15.76 8.03
C SER A 289 22.23 -15.80 8.79
N PRO A 290 22.20 -15.20 9.99
CA PRO A 290 21.00 -15.19 10.81
C PRO A 290 19.88 -14.36 10.16
N CYS A 291 18.64 -14.72 10.46
CA CYS A 291 17.47 -13.95 10.05
C CYS A 291 17.08 -12.97 11.15
N ALA A 292 16.66 -11.77 10.76
CA ALA A 292 16.03 -10.80 11.63
C ALA A 292 14.63 -10.50 11.10
N PHE A 293 13.58 -10.83 11.85
CA PHE A 293 12.21 -10.71 11.36
C PHE A 293 11.61 -9.33 11.63
N PHE A 294 10.67 -8.94 10.77
CA PHE A 294 9.77 -7.79 10.94
C PHE A 294 8.38 -8.15 10.39
N THR A 295 7.36 -7.39 10.80
CA THR A 295 5.97 -7.67 10.43
C THR A 295 5.42 -6.55 9.53
N SER A 296 4.99 -6.86 8.31
CA SER A 296 4.10 -5.99 7.54
C SER A 296 2.66 -6.44 7.67
N GLU A 297 1.76 -5.50 7.97
CA GLU A 297 0.32 -5.78 8.02
C GLU A 297 -0.22 -5.90 6.58
N TYR A 298 -0.47 -7.13 6.14
CA TYR A 298 -1.02 -7.41 4.81
C TYR A 298 -2.55 -7.45 4.76
N ASP A 299 -3.19 -7.58 5.94
CA ASP A 299 -4.64 -7.51 6.12
C ASP A 299 -4.97 -7.25 7.60
N LYS A 300 -6.11 -6.63 7.90
CA LYS A 300 -6.55 -6.32 9.27
C LYS A 300 -7.32 -7.50 9.90
N THR A 301 -6.63 -8.63 10.07
CA THR A 301 -7.24 -9.82 10.67
C THR A 301 -7.09 -9.83 12.18
N SER A 302 -8.11 -10.34 12.87
CA SER A 302 -8.09 -10.68 14.31
C SER A 302 -6.84 -11.49 14.68
N PHE A 303 -6.46 -12.45 13.84
CA PHE A 303 -5.29 -13.29 14.03
C PHE A 303 -3.99 -12.50 14.20
N ILE A 304 -3.75 -11.50 13.35
CA ILE A 304 -2.54 -10.67 13.44
C ILE A 304 -2.60 -9.80 14.69
N SER A 305 -3.76 -9.22 14.99
CA SER A 305 -3.93 -8.42 16.22
C SER A 305 -3.76 -9.28 17.48
N GLU A 306 -4.31 -10.49 17.55
CA GLU A 306 -4.14 -11.40 18.70
C GLU A 306 -2.67 -11.75 18.88
N ALA A 307 -1.96 -12.10 17.79
CA ALA A 307 -0.53 -12.35 17.83
C ALA A 307 0.27 -11.12 18.32
N GLU A 308 -0.08 -9.91 17.88
CA GLU A 308 0.52 -8.67 18.37
C GLU A 308 0.32 -8.50 19.89
N HIS A 309 -0.90 -8.66 20.40
CA HIS A 309 -1.22 -8.53 21.82
C HIS A 309 -0.47 -9.54 22.71
N THR A 310 -0.14 -10.72 22.19
CA THR A 310 0.70 -11.69 22.93
C THR A 310 2.18 -11.32 22.97
N GLY A 311 2.61 -10.30 22.24
CA GLY A 311 4.01 -9.85 22.18
C GLY A 311 4.95 -10.79 21.42
N ILE A 312 4.43 -11.79 20.71
CA ILE A 312 5.25 -12.77 19.95
C ILE A 312 5.70 -12.23 18.60
N LEU A 313 5.05 -11.17 18.08
CA LEU A 313 5.40 -10.61 16.79
C LEU A 313 6.65 -9.71 16.86
N PRO A 314 7.50 -9.75 15.82
CA PRO A 314 8.52 -8.74 15.59
C PRO A 314 7.90 -7.36 15.30
N PRO A 315 8.68 -6.27 15.39
CA PRO A 315 8.22 -4.90 15.13
C PRO A 315 7.51 -4.75 13.79
N PHE A 316 6.49 -3.89 13.79
CA PHE A 316 5.76 -3.58 12.57
C PHE A 316 6.53 -2.60 11.68
N VAL A 317 6.49 -2.88 10.38
CA VAL A 317 6.92 -1.96 9.32
C VAL A 317 5.68 -1.61 8.50
N PRO A 318 5.44 -0.31 8.17
CA PRO A 318 4.28 0.07 7.38
C PRO A 318 4.24 -0.65 6.02
N PRO A 319 3.05 -0.92 5.46
CA PRO A 319 2.90 -1.54 4.15
C PRO A 319 3.23 -0.53 3.03
N LEU A 320 4.51 -0.37 2.74
CA LEU A 320 5.03 0.67 1.83
C LEU A 320 4.97 0.29 0.35
N GLY A 321 4.50 -0.92 0.01
CA GLY A 321 4.23 -1.35 -1.37
C GLY A 321 5.43 -1.77 -2.21
N SER A 322 6.66 -1.45 -1.81
CA SER A 322 7.90 -1.87 -2.50
C SER A 322 9.02 -2.16 -1.49
N VAL A 323 9.85 -3.16 -1.80
CA VAL A 323 11.02 -3.56 -1.00
C VAL A 323 11.98 -2.39 -0.79
N GLY A 324 12.10 -1.50 -1.79
CA GLY A 324 12.94 -0.30 -1.70
C GLY A 324 12.48 0.67 -0.62
N LEU A 325 11.18 0.95 -0.54
CA LEU A 325 10.63 1.82 0.50
C LEU A 325 10.76 1.17 1.88
N THR A 326 10.50 -0.13 1.98
CA THR A 326 10.72 -0.91 3.21
C THR A 326 12.17 -0.83 3.68
N ALA A 327 13.13 -1.00 2.78
CA ALA A 327 14.55 -0.90 3.10
C ALA A 327 14.95 0.51 3.58
N THR A 328 14.47 1.56 2.93
CA THR A 328 14.67 2.95 3.37
C THR A 328 14.07 3.21 4.74
N PHE A 329 12.84 2.74 5.00
CA PHE A 329 12.21 2.88 6.32
C PHE A 329 13.05 2.20 7.41
N ILE A 330 13.47 0.96 7.17
CA ILE A 330 14.31 0.22 8.11
C ILE A 330 15.64 0.95 8.36
N ALA A 331 16.30 1.47 7.32
CA ALA A 331 17.53 2.25 7.45
C ALA A 331 17.35 3.46 8.39
N LEU A 332 16.25 4.20 8.22
CA LEU A 332 15.91 5.35 9.06
C LEU A 332 15.60 4.98 10.51
N GLN A 333 15.09 3.76 10.76
CA GLN A 333 14.91 3.25 12.12
C GLN A 333 16.23 2.78 12.73
N MET A 334 17.16 2.25 11.93
CA MET A 334 18.46 1.76 12.39
C MET A 334 19.42 2.88 12.81
N ARG A 335 19.40 4.05 12.15
CA ARG A 335 20.28 5.17 12.52
C ARG A 335 20.00 5.65 13.95
N SER A 336 21.06 5.83 14.74
CA SER A 336 20.99 6.23 16.15
C SER A 336 20.49 7.67 16.34
N SER A 337 20.74 8.54 15.37
CA SER A 337 20.32 9.95 15.36
C SER A 337 20.02 10.39 13.92
N ASP A 338 19.21 11.44 13.76
CA ASP A 338 18.95 12.09 12.47
C ASP A 338 20.18 12.80 11.89
N MET A 339 21.24 12.99 12.68
CA MET A 339 22.54 13.49 12.22
C MET A 339 23.26 12.53 11.26
N TYR A 340 23.02 11.21 11.39
CA TYR A 340 23.64 10.22 10.53
C TYR A 340 22.85 10.06 9.22
N PRO A 341 23.50 10.25 8.05
CA PRO A 341 22.81 10.27 6.79
C PRO A 341 22.43 8.87 6.30
N VAL A 342 21.29 8.81 5.61
CA VAL A 342 20.87 7.65 4.83
C VAL A 342 20.90 8.04 3.36
N PHE A 343 21.62 7.27 2.56
CA PHE A 343 21.69 7.44 1.11
C PHE A 343 20.87 6.33 0.44
N VAL A 344 20.08 6.67 -0.56
CA VAL A 344 19.42 5.70 -1.42
C VAL A 344 19.99 5.76 -2.83
N THR A 345 20.11 4.61 -3.48
CA THR A 345 20.49 4.53 -4.89
C THR A 345 19.87 3.29 -5.53
N GLY A 346 19.68 3.30 -6.86
CA GLY A 346 19.02 2.22 -7.59
C GLY A 346 17.51 2.07 -7.28
N LEU A 347 16.91 3.05 -6.60
CA LEU A 347 15.46 3.19 -6.41
C LEU A 347 14.86 4.08 -7.51
N ASP A 348 15.05 3.67 -8.76
CA ASP A 348 14.85 4.57 -9.90
C ASP A 348 13.37 4.77 -10.27
N PHE A 349 12.51 3.81 -9.94
CA PHE A 349 11.06 3.78 -10.28
C PHE A 349 10.76 4.17 -11.73
N SER A 350 11.68 3.86 -12.62
CA SER A 350 11.66 4.11 -14.05
C SER A 350 12.81 3.33 -14.66
N PHE A 351 12.90 3.39 -15.97
CA PHE A 351 13.93 2.71 -16.74
C PHE A 351 14.23 3.47 -18.03
N THR A 352 15.43 3.27 -18.57
CA THR A 352 15.79 3.75 -19.91
C THR A 352 15.33 2.74 -20.96
N GLU A 353 15.24 3.18 -22.23
CA GLU A 353 14.83 2.30 -23.33
C GLU A 353 15.81 1.12 -23.43
N GLY A 354 15.28 -0.10 -23.27
CA GLY A 354 16.07 -1.33 -23.32
C GLY A 354 16.64 -1.81 -21.98
N PHE A 355 16.66 -1.01 -20.91
CA PHE A 355 17.26 -1.43 -19.63
C PHE A 355 16.33 -1.18 -18.45
N THR A 356 15.71 -2.24 -17.93
CA THR A 356 14.80 -2.12 -16.77
C THR A 356 15.47 -2.17 -15.40
N HIS A 357 16.69 -2.72 -15.31
CA HIS A 357 17.40 -3.01 -14.06
C HIS A 357 18.90 -2.90 -14.30
N ALA A 358 19.68 -2.74 -13.23
CA ALA A 358 21.13 -2.82 -13.26
C ALA A 358 21.61 -4.16 -13.84
N ARG A 359 22.79 -4.16 -14.48
CA ARG A 359 23.42 -5.40 -14.92
C ARG A 359 23.75 -6.27 -13.71
N GLY A 360 23.71 -7.56 -13.93
CA GLY A 360 23.95 -8.54 -12.88
C GLY A 360 22.73 -8.93 -12.06
N THR A 361 21.67 -8.12 -12.06
CA THR A 361 20.38 -8.45 -11.43
C THR A 361 19.72 -9.69 -12.06
N PRO A 362 18.75 -10.34 -11.40
CA PRO A 362 18.06 -11.51 -11.95
C PRO A 362 17.29 -11.19 -13.24
N ALA A 363 16.71 -9.99 -13.34
CA ALA A 363 15.98 -9.55 -14.53
C ALA A 363 16.92 -9.41 -15.74
N HIS A 364 18.09 -8.77 -15.55
CA HIS A 364 19.11 -8.66 -16.60
C HIS A 364 19.68 -10.03 -16.97
N THR A 365 20.03 -10.85 -15.98
CA THR A 365 20.59 -12.19 -16.20
C THR A 365 19.61 -13.11 -16.94
N ALA A 366 18.31 -13.05 -16.63
CA ALA A 366 17.29 -13.79 -17.36
C ALA A 366 17.17 -13.36 -18.84
N ARG A 367 17.42 -12.08 -19.16
CA ARG A 367 17.45 -11.59 -20.54
C ARG A 367 18.69 -12.08 -21.29
N LEU A 368 19.85 -12.13 -20.63
CA LEU A 368 21.06 -12.74 -21.21
C LEU A 368 20.82 -14.21 -21.60
N PHE A 369 20.16 -14.99 -20.72
CA PHE A 369 19.85 -16.39 -21.02
C PHE A 369 18.82 -16.59 -22.15
N LYS A 370 17.90 -15.64 -22.32
CA LYS A 370 16.86 -15.70 -23.36
C LYS A 370 17.32 -15.07 -24.69
N ASN A 371 18.50 -14.48 -24.71
CA ASN A 371 19.00 -13.80 -25.89
C ASN A 371 19.21 -14.81 -27.03
N THR A 372 18.73 -14.43 -28.20
CA THR A 372 18.96 -15.17 -29.46
C THR A 372 19.20 -14.14 -30.56
N ARG A 373 19.48 -14.61 -31.79
CA ARG A 373 19.59 -13.73 -32.96
C ARG A 373 18.36 -12.81 -33.15
N PHE A 374 17.17 -13.24 -32.72
CA PHE A 374 15.92 -12.49 -32.89
C PHE A 374 15.40 -11.84 -31.61
N VAL A 375 15.98 -12.16 -30.46
CA VAL A 375 15.55 -11.65 -29.15
C VAL A 375 16.72 -10.93 -28.50
N PRO A 376 16.79 -9.59 -28.54
CA PRO A 376 17.89 -8.84 -27.95
C PRO A 376 17.90 -8.95 -26.42
N VAL A 377 19.06 -8.67 -25.81
CA VAL A 377 19.19 -8.57 -24.34
C VAL A 377 18.39 -7.37 -23.83
N GLN A 378 18.36 -6.29 -24.61
CA GLN A 378 17.60 -5.07 -24.31
C GLN A 378 16.10 -5.37 -24.26
N ASN A 379 15.44 -4.82 -23.24
CA ASN A 379 14.02 -4.94 -22.99
C ASN A 379 13.24 -3.74 -23.56
N TYR A 380 13.18 -3.61 -24.88
CA TYR A 380 12.42 -2.54 -25.53
C TYR A 380 10.90 -2.69 -25.30
N ASP A 381 10.39 -3.92 -25.17
CA ASP A 381 8.97 -4.19 -24.90
C ASP A 381 8.47 -3.45 -23.65
N ALA A 382 9.30 -3.35 -22.60
CA ALA A 382 8.93 -2.63 -21.38
C ALA A 382 8.70 -1.13 -21.64
N ALA A 383 9.42 -0.54 -22.58
CA ALA A 383 9.32 0.89 -22.90
C ALA A 383 8.14 1.24 -23.80
N TYR A 384 7.67 0.29 -24.62
CA TYR A 384 6.62 0.54 -25.62
C TYR A 384 5.30 -0.17 -25.34
N ARG A 385 5.17 -0.86 -24.18
CA ARG A 385 3.90 -1.47 -23.76
C ARG A 385 2.83 -0.45 -23.42
N THR A 386 1.56 -0.86 -23.53
CA THR A 386 0.42 -0.05 -23.06
C THR A 386 0.61 0.35 -21.60
N GLY A 387 0.49 1.66 -21.33
CA GLY A 387 0.65 2.23 -19.99
C GLY A 387 2.07 2.69 -19.65
N ALA A 388 3.08 2.36 -20.46
CA ALA A 388 4.40 3.00 -20.37
C ALA A 388 4.32 4.44 -20.89
N ARG A 389 5.01 5.36 -20.23
CA ARG A 389 5.04 6.79 -20.55
C ARG A 389 6.44 7.34 -20.36
N LYS A 390 6.89 8.18 -21.30
CA LYS A 390 8.10 8.98 -21.13
C LYS A 390 7.80 10.18 -20.24
N VAL A 391 8.63 10.38 -19.21
CA VAL A 391 8.54 11.49 -18.27
C VAL A 391 9.92 12.06 -18.02
N MET A 392 9.99 13.29 -17.50
CA MET A 392 11.27 13.87 -17.09
C MET A 392 11.77 13.18 -15.81
N GLY A 393 12.95 12.57 -15.86
CA GLY A 393 13.64 12.00 -14.71
C GLY A 393 14.45 13.04 -13.95
N LYS A 394 15.42 12.58 -13.16
CA LYS A 394 16.34 13.44 -12.40
C LYS A 394 17.22 14.31 -13.33
N SER A 395 17.86 13.67 -14.31
CA SER A 395 18.82 14.30 -15.22
C SER A 395 18.43 14.20 -16.70
N SER A 396 17.61 13.21 -17.08
CA SER A 396 17.23 12.94 -18.46
C SER A 396 15.81 12.36 -18.54
N PRO A 397 15.19 12.35 -19.73
CA PRO A 397 13.93 11.64 -19.94
C PRO A 397 14.06 10.14 -19.65
N VAL A 398 13.11 9.60 -18.90
CA VAL A 398 13.02 8.19 -18.53
C VAL A 398 11.65 7.63 -18.87
N VAL A 399 11.53 6.31 -18.97
CA VAL A 399 10.26 5.62 -19.15
C VAL A 399 9.79 5.08 -17.81
N THR A 400 8.53 5.32 -17.47
CA THR A 400 7.90 4.74 -16.29
C THR A 400 6.52 4.19 -16.66
N ASP A 401 5.91 3.44 -15.76
CA ASP A 401 4.53 3.00 -15.88
C ASP A 401 3.73 3.45 -14.65
N ILE A 402 2.43 3.17 -14.63
CA ILE A 402 1.54 3.56 -13.54
C ILE A 402 2.01 2.98 -12.20
N THR A 403 2.49 1.73 -12.18
CA THR A 403 2.91 1.05 -10.95
C THR A 403 4.19 1.67 -10.39
N LEU A 404 5.21 1.84 -11.22
CA LEU A 404 6.48 2.43 -10.80
C LEU A 404 6.31 3.90 -10.40
N LYS A 405 5.50 4.67 -11.16
CA LYS A 405 5.17 6.04 -10.79
C LYS A 405 4.51 6.10 -9.40
N ASN A 406 3.57 5.20 -9.10
CA ASN A 406 2.95 5.13 -7.79
C ASN A 406 3.97 4.85 -6.68
N TYR A 407 5.02 4.04 -6.92
CA TYR A 407 6.08 3.84 -5.93
C TYR A 407 6.92 5.09 -5.69
N ALA A 408 7.21 5.88 -6.72
CA ALA A 408 7.91 7.17 -6.55
C ALA A 408 7.04 8.20 -5.79
N ASP A 409 5.75 8.25 -6.11
CA ASP A 409 4.79 9.12 -5.43
C ASP A 409 4.63 8.70 -3.94
N LEU A 410 4.50 7.40 -3.67
CA LEU A 410 4.49 6.86 -2.30
C LEU A 410 5.80 7.16 -1.56
N PHE A 411 6.96 7.03 -2.22
CA PHE A 411 8.24 7.35 -1.61
C PHE A 411 8.26 8.82 -1.17
N THR A 412 7.84 9.72 -2.06
CA THR A 412 7.75 11.16 -1.79
C THR A 412 6.80 11.44 -0.64
N GLN A 413 5.65 10.77 -0.59
CA GLN A 413 4.66 10.94 0.48
C GLN A 413 5.19 10.49 1.84
N PHE A 414 5.89 9.36 1.91
CA PHE A 414 6.37 8.79 3.18
C PHE A 414 7.66 9.44 3.68
N PHE A 415 8.54 9.86 2.77
CA PHE A 415 9.91 10.28 3.13
C PHE A 415 10.23 11.73 2.77
N GLY A 416 9.33 12.43 2.05
CA GLY A 416 9.50 13.85 1.74
C GLY A 416 9.74 14.68 2.99
N GLY A 417 10.80 15.50 2.96
CA GLY A 417 11.19 16.33 4.11
C GLY A 417 11.95 15.60 5.24
N THR A 418 12.25 14.30 5.08
CA THR A 418 13.07 13.57 6.07
C THR A 418 14.48 14.14 6.13
N LYS A 419 14.92 14.52 7.34
CA LYS A 419 16.28 15.04 7.58
C LYS A 419 17.36 14.00 7.26
N ASN A 420 18.42 14.46 6.60
CA ASN A 420 19.59 13.67 6.21
C ASN A 420 19.25 12.35 5.51
N LEU A 421 18.25 12.40 4.63
CA LEU A 421 17.92 11.34 3.68
C LEU A 421 18.22 11.88 2.28
N PHE A 422 19.11 11.21 1.56
CA PHE A 422 19.64 11.70 0.30
C PHE A 422 19.51 10.67 -0.81
N ASP A 423 19.30 11.14 -2.03
CA ASP A 423 19.31 10.31 -3.23
C ASP A 423 20.65 10.46 -3.95
N ALA A 424 21.45 9.38 -3.91
CA ALA A 424 22.77 9.31 -4.53
C ALA A 424 22.72 8.74 -5.96
N GLY A 425 21.53 8.42 -6.48
CA GLY A 425 21.34 7.93 -7.85
C GLY A 425 21.17 9.06 -8.86
N LYS A 426 21.81 8.97 -10.03
CA LYS A 426 21.73 9.99 -11.11
C LYS A 426 20.55 9.74 -12.06
N SER A 427 20.13 8.48 -12.20
CA SER A 427 18.96 8.06 -12.97
C SER A 427 17.73 7.86 -12.10
N GLY A 428 16.57 7.82 -12.76
CA GLY A 428 15.29 7.57 -12.11
C GLY A 428 14.32 8.75 -12.09
N LEU A 429 13.16 8.52 -11.48
CA LEU A 429 12.23 9.56 -11.09
C LEU A 429 12.75 10.32 -9.87
N ARG A 430 12.28 11.56 -9.68
CA ARG A 430 12.58 12.32 -8.46
C ARG A 430 11.83 11.70 -7.27
N LEU A 431 12.55 11.52 -6.16
CA LEU A 431 12.04 10.88 -4.94
C LEU A 431 11.57 11.86 -3.86
N GLY A 432 11.52 13.16 -4.17
CA GLY A 432 11.11 14.19 -3.19
C GLY A 432 12.11 14.43 -2.04
N ILE A 433 13.33 13.92 -2.17
CA ILE A 433 14.45 14.11 -1.24
C ILE A 433 15.63 14.76 -1.99
N PRO A 434 16.58 15.43 -1.29
CA PRO A 434 17.70 16.09 -1.95
C PRO A 434 18.60 15.09 -2.71
N LEU A 435 18.97 15.47 -3.93
CA LEU A 435 19.96 14.75 -4.73
C LEU A 435 21.36 15.12 -4.27
N VAL A 436 22.24 14.14 -4.14
CA VAL A 436 23.65 14.33 -3.78
C VAL A 436 24.56 13.69 -4.84
N PRO A 437 25.63 14.38 -5.25
CA PRO A 437 26.69 13.76 -6.06
C PRO A 437 27.33 12.57 -5.36
N ALA A 438 27.94 11.68 -6.14
CA ALA A 438 28.70 10.55 -5.60
C ALA A 438 29.87 11.01 -4.73
N GLN A 439 30.52 12.13 -5.09
CA GLN A 439 31.60 12.76 -4.35
C GLN A 439 31.19 13.06 -2.89
N ASP A 440 30.02 13.68 -2.68
CA ASP A 440 29.51 13.99 -1.33
C ASP A 440 29.27 12.71 -0.51
N PHE A 441 28.76 11.64 -1.14
CA PHE A 441 28.64 10.33 -0.49
C PHE A 441 30.01 9.77 -0.11
N ILE A 442 30.99 9.86 -1.00
CA ILE A 442 32.36 9.36 -0.80
C ILE A 442 33.06 10.12 0.32
N GLU A 443 32.98 11.44 0.34
CA GLU A 443 33.51 12.30 1.41
C GLU A 443 32.85 11.97 2.75
N CYS A 444 31.52 11.84 2.76
CA CYS A 444 30.78 11.44 3.94
C CYS A 444 31.22 10.06 4.45
N ALA A 445 31.38 9.07 3.57
CA ALA A 445 31.84 7.74 3.94
C ALA A 445 33.27 7.73 4.48
N MET A 446 34.19 8.46 3.85
CA MET A 446 35.60 8.53 4.25
C MET A 446 35.82 9.29 5.57
N ALA A 447 34.87 10.12 5.99
CA ALA A 447 34.91 10.76 7.30
C ALA A 447 34.79 9.75 8.46
N PHE A 448 34.37 8.51 8.18
CA PHE A 448 34.23 7.44 9.17
C PHE A 448 35.31 6.37 8.97
N GLY A 449 35.81 5.84 10.08
CA GLY A 449 36.65 4.64 10.08
C GLY A 449 35.85 3.37 9.78
N LYS A 450 36.54 2.22 9.82
CA LYS A 450 35.93 0.91 9.56
C LYS A 450 34.71 0.63 10.46
N LYS A 451 33.64 0.11 9.88
CA LYS A 451 32.41 -0.28 10.58
C LYS A 451 32.60 -1.49 11.47
N LEU A 452 31.77 -1.55 12.52
CA LEU A 452 31.69 -2.72 13.37
C LEU A 452 30.95 -3.85 12.64
N PRO A 453 31.28 -5.12 12.90
CA PRO A 453 30.47 -6.24 12.43
C PRO A 453 29.03 -6.16 12.94
N THR A 454 28.05 -6.42 12.07
CA THR A 454 26.61 -6.34 12.41
C THR A 454 26.20 -7.26 13.56
N ARG A 455 26.88 -8.40 13.72
CA ARG A 455 26.67 -9.34 14.83
C ARG A 455 26.84 -8.69 16.22
N ASN A 456 27.58 -7.59 16.32
CA ASN A 456 27.79 -6.88 17.58
C ASN A 456 26.53 -6.15 18.07
N PHE A 457 25.54 -5.93 17.21
CA PHE A 457 24.27 -5.28 17.60
C PHE A 457 23.21 -6.27 18.10
N ILE A 458 23.44 -7.57 17.84
CA ILE A 458 22.49 -8.61 18.19
C ILE A 458 22.46 -8.77 19.71
N LYS A 459 21.28 -8.61 20.30
CA LYS A 459 21.05 -8.90 21.72
C LYS A 459 20.51 -10.31 21.89
N ASN A 460 20.74 -10.89 23.07
CA ASN A 460 19.94 -12.01 23.54
C ASN A 460 18.55 -11.45 23.87
N SER A 461 17.56 -11.76 23.05
CA SER A 461 16.16 -11.45 23.34
C SER A 461 15.61 -12.38 24.42
N GLU A 462 14.55 -11.94 25.11
CA GLU A 462 13.74 -12.84 25.94
C GLU A 462 13.30 -14.06 25.11
N ASP A 463 13.32 -15.23 25.74
CA ASP A 463 12.89 -16.47 25.11
C ASP A 463 11.36 -16.46 24.93
N LYS A 464 10.91 -16.09 23.73
CA LYS A 464 9.50 -16.09 23.34
C LYS A 464 8.99 -17.47 22.90
N THR A 465 9.80 -18.53 23.04
CA THR A 465 9.44 -19.89 22.59
C THR A 465 8.17 -20.41 23.25
N PRO A 466 7.99 -20.34 24.59
CA PRO A 466 6.79 -20.88 25.24
C PRO A 466 5.51 -20.16 24.80
N ALA A 467 5.53 -18.82 24.74
CA ALA A 467 4.38 -18.03 24.31
C ALA A 467 4.00 -18.31 22.85
N THR A 468 5.00 -18.41 21.97
CA THR A 468 4.80 -18.71 20.54
C THR A 468 4.23 -20.12 20.35
N GLN A 469 4.77 -21.12 21.06
CA GLN A 469 4.27 -22.49 21.02
C GLN A 469 2.83 -22.59 21.52
N LYS A 470 2.52 -21.92 22.64
CA LYS A 470 1.17 -21.84 23.18
C LYS A 470 0.19 -21.24 22.17
N PHE A 471 0.52 -20.09 21.57
CA PHE A 471 -0.31 -19.44 20.55
C PHE A 471 -0.58 -20.35 19.34
N ILE A 472 0.46 -21.01 18.83
CA ILE A 472 0.33 -21.96 17.71
C ILE A 472 -0.56 -23.15 18.08
N GLN A 473 -0.39 -23.69 19.28
CA GLN A 473 -1.18 -24.81 19.78
C GLN A 473 -2.65 -24.43 19.95
N GLU A 474 -2.96 -23.27 20.53
CA GLU A 474 -4.33 -22.75 20.68
C GLU A 474 -5.02 -22.59 19.31
N HIS A 475 -4.32 -22.04 18.32
CA HIS A 475 -4.87 -21.95 16.96
C HIS A 475 -5.08 -23.33 16.33
N ARG A 476 -4.16 -24.28 16.53
CA ARG A 476 -4.32 -25.66 16.02
C ARG A 476 -5.55 -26.33 16.61
N GLU A 477 -5.74 -26.23 17.92
CA GLU A 477 -6.92 -26.75 18.63
C GLU A 477 -8.20 -26.09 18.11
N ASN A 478 -8.17 -24.77 17.88
CA ASN A 478 -9.30 -24.06 17.27
C ASN A 478 -9.63 -24.59 15.86
N LEU A 479 -8.63 -24.85 15.01
CA LEU A 479 -8.85 -25.42 13.69
C LEU A 479 -9.43 -26.84 13.75
N LEU A 480 -8.95 -27.68 14.67
CA LEU A 480 -9.50 -29.02 14.90
C LEU A 480 -10.96 -28.94 15.37
N ARG A 481 -11.28 -27.98 16.23
CA ARG A 481 -12.65 -27.75 16.68
C ARG A 481 -13.56 -27.27 15.55
N ILE A 482 -13.10 -26.33 14.71
CA ILE A 482 -13.85 -25.91 13.51
C ILE A 482 -14.09 -27.12 12.58
N LYS A 483 -13.07 -27.97 12.38
CA LYS A 483 -13.18 -29.17 11.55
C LYS A 483 -14.25 -30.14 12.08
N GLU A 484 -14.27 -30.37 13.39
CA GLU A 484 -15.28 -31.20 14.06
C GLU A 484 -16.69 -30.61 13.87
N LEU A 485 -16.88 -29.32 14.14
CA LEU A 485 -18.16 -28.62 13.99
C LEU A 485 -18.69 -28.68 12.55
N LEU A 486 -17.83 -28.42 11.57
CA LEU A 486 -18.23 -28.46 10.14
C LEU A 486 -18.47 -29.88 9.62
N SER A 487 -17.94 -30.91 10.29
CA SER A 487 -18.10 -32.29 9.84
C SER A 487 -19.28 -33.01 10.51
N LYS A 488 -19.54 -32.73 11.80
CA LYS A 488 -20.58 -33.40 12.59
C LYS A 488 -21.78 -32.53 12.93
N GLY A 489 -21.71 -31.22 12.69
CA GLY A 489 -22.78 -30.29 13.03
C GLY A 489 -23.17 -30.38 14.51
N GLN A 490 -24.45 -30.60 14.77
CA GLN A 490 -24.98 -30.73 16.14
C GLN A 490 -24.47 -31.96 16.89
N ALA A 491 -23.96 -32.97 16.19
CA ALA A 491 -23.38 -34.18 16.78
C ALA A 491 -21.88 -34.04 17.11
N ALA A 492 -21.31 -32.82 17.05
CA ALA A 492 -19.94 -32.56 17.44
C ALA A 492 -19.72 -32.84 18.94
N SER A 493 -18.51 -33.30 19.29
CA SER A 493 -18.10 -33.49 20.70
C SER A 493 -16.91 -32.59 21.04
N PRO A 494 -16.98 -31.76 22.11
CA PRO A 494 -18.16 -31.45 22.92
C PRO A 494 -19.32 -30.85 22.12
N ALA A 495 -20.55 -30.89 22.67
CA ALA A 495 -21.70 -30.28 22.02
C ALA A 495 -21.45 -28.79 21.70
N PRO A 496 -21.95 -28.25 20.59
CA PRO A 496 -21.75 -26.85 20.26
C PRO A 496 -22.31 -25.90 21.33
N SER A 497 -21.59 -24.82 21.64
CA SER A 497 -22.02 -23.84 22.65
C SER A 497 -21.63 -22.41 22.24
N PRO A 498 -22.54 -21.42 22.30
CA PRO A 498 -23.95 -21.51 22.74
C PRO A 498 -24.87 -22.22 21.73
N ASP A 499 -24.53 -22.17 20.45
CA ASP A 499 -25.16 -22.92 19.36
C ASP A 499 -24.14 -23.11 18.23
N LEU A 500 -24.44 -23.99 17.28
CA LEU A 500 -23.53 -24.36 16.19
C LEU A 500 -23.10 -23.15 15.33
N GLN A 501 -24.04 -22.28 14.94
CA GLN A 501 -23.73 -21.17 14.04
C GLN A 501 -22.89 -20.11 14.75
N THR A 502 -23.24 -19.76 15.98
CA THR A 502 -22.51 -18.78 16.79
C THR A 502 -21.10 -19.28 17.12
N GLU A 503 -20.94 -20.56 17.49
CA GLU A 503 -19.61 -21.11 17.77
C GLU A 503 -18.73 -21.12 16.51
N ILE A 504 -19.27 -21.54 15.36
CA ILE A 504 -18.55 -21.50 14.08
C ILE A 504 -18.12 -20.06 13.76
N LYS A 505 -19.04 -19.10 13.84
CA LYS A 505 -18.77 -17.69 13.54
C LYS A 505 -17.63 -17.15 14.40
N ASN A 506 -17.75 -17.26 15.72
CA ASN A 506 -16.76 -16.74 16.67
C ASN A 506 -15.37 -17.35 16.46
N ARG A 507 -15.30 -18.65 16.10
CA ARG A 507 -14.03 -19.33 15.84
C ARG A 507 -13.43 -18.96 14.49
N LEU A 508 -14.26 -18.81 13.45
CA LEU A 508 -13.82 -18.41 12.13
C LEU A 508 -13.34 -16.95 12.11
N GLU A 509 -13.99 -16.06 12.84
CA GLU A 509 -13.57 -14.66 12.96
C GLU A 509 -12.12 -14.54 13.45
N LYS A 510 -11.62 -15.48 14.26
CA LYS A 510 -10.22 -15.58 14.71
C LYS A 510 -9.25 -16.21 13.70
N CYS A 511 -9.77 -16.78 12.63
CA CYS A 511 -9.02 -17.56 11.64
C CYS A 511 -9.15 -16.97 10.23
N GLY A 512 -9.04 -15.64 10.12
CA GLY A 512 -9.14 -14.92 8.84
C GLY A 512 -8.26 -15.51 7.72
N TYR A 513 -7.11 -16.06 8.06
CA TYR A 513 -6.20 -16.74 7.11
C TYR A 513 -6.84 -17.90 6.34
N LEU A 514 -7.91 -18.52 6.86
CA LEU A 514 -8.63 -19.60 6.17
C LEU A 514 -9.41 -19.12 4.95
N TYR A 515 -9.82 -17.85 4.92
CA TYR A 515 -10.75 -17.35 3.91
C TYR A 515 -10.34 -16.00 3.30
N LEU A 516 -9.34 -15.28 3.83
CA LEU A 516 -8.93 -13.97 3.31
C LEU A 516 -8.46 -14.00 1.85
N HIS A 517 -8.24 -15.18 1.27
CA HIS A 517 -7.86 -15.36 -0.13
C HIS A 517 -9.06 -15.74 -1.03
N PHE A 518 -10.27 -15.82 -0.48
CA PHE A 518 -11.50 -16.03 -1.25
C PHE A 518 -11.96 -14.71 -1.88
N PRO A 519 -12.52 -14.66 -3.10
CA PRO A 519 -12.98 -13.41 -3.70
C PRO A 519 -13.86 -12.54 -2.78
N ASP A 520 -14.69 -13.18 -1.95
CA ASP A 520 -15.58 -12.61 -0.94
C ASP A 520 -15.06 -12.67 0.52
N GLY A 521 -13.80 -13.05 0.72
CA GLY A 521 -13.16 -13.25 2.02
C GLY A 521 -12.88 -11.99 2.85
N TYR A 522 -13.38 -10.83 2.41
CA TYR A 522 -13.37 -9.59 3.19
C TYR A 522 -14.50 -9.54 4.23
N ILE A 523 -15.44 -10.51 4.19
CA ILE A 523 -16.49 -10.73 5.19
C ILE A 523 -16.48 -12.22 5.55
N CYS A 524 -16.56 -12.53 6.85
CA CYS A 524 -16.81 -13.89 7.31
C CYS A 524 -18.30 -14.24 7.10
N LYS A 525 -18.62 -15.01 6.06
CA LYS A 525 -19.99 -15.47 5.76
C LYS A 525 -20.24 -16.83 6.39
N SER A 526 -20.24 -16.89 7.72
CA SER A 526 -20.41 -18.13 8.48
C SER A 526 -21.79 -18.80 8.31
N ASP A 527 -22.76 -18.08 7.77
CA ASP A 527 -24.12 -18.51 7.43
C ASP A 527 -24.23 -19.09 6.00
N ASP A 528 -23.23 -18.86 5.14
CA ASP A 528 -23.21 -19.32 3.75
C ASP A 528 -22.57 -20.71 3.63
N LEU A 529 -23.35 -21.72 3.19
CA LEU A 529 -22.88 -23.10 3.05
C LEU A 529 -21.72 -23.25 2.04
N SER A 530 -21.72 -22.47 0.95
CA SER A 530 -20.65 -22.50 -0.06
C SER A 530 -19.34 -21.94 0.50
N PHE A 531 -19.42 -20.88 1.29
CA PHE A 531 -18.31 -20.32 2.05
C PHE A 531 -17.75 -21.34 3.05
N LEU A 532 -18.60 -21.97 3.88
CA LEU A 532 -18.17 -22.98 4.85
C LEU A 532 -17.52 -24.21 4.19
N LYS A 533 -18.01 -24.66 3.02
CA LYS A 533 -17.38 -25.75 2.26
C LYS A 533 -15.97 -25.39 1.79
N ARG A 534 -15.75 -24.15 1.31
CA ARG A 534 -14.41 -23.66 0.95
C ARG A 534 -13.50 -23.58 2.17
N VAL A 535 -13.99 -23.05 3.30
CA VAL A 535 -13.24 -23.05 4.57
C VAL A 535 -12.84 -24.46 4.99
N ARG A 536 -13.77 -25.42 4.95
CA ARG A 536 -13.51 -26.82 5.31
C ARG A 536 -12.37 -27.44 4.48
N SER A 537 -12.25 -27.06 3.19
CA SER A 537 -11.18 -27.51 2.31
C SER A 537 -9.80 -26.94 2.66
N GLU A 538 -9.76 -25.78 3.32
CA GLU A 538 -8.53 -25.13 3.76
C GLU A 538 -8.02 -25.62 5.12
N LEU A 539 -8.90 -26.17 5.97
CA LEU A 539 -8.53 -26.59 7.33
C LEU A 539 -7.38 -27.58 7.36
N ASP A 540 -7.44 -28.65 6.55
CA ASP A 540 -6.42 -29.71 6.58
C ASP A 540 -5.03 -29.18 6.15
N PHE A 541 -5.01 -28.19 5.24
CA PHE A 541 -3.78 -27.52 4.82
C PHE A 541 -3.14 -26.73 5.97
N PHE A 542 -3.91 -25.92 6.69
CA PHE A 542 -3.38 -25.11 7.79
C PHE A 542 -3.13 -25.91 9.07
N ILE A 543 -3.92 -26.94 9.36
CA ILE A 543 -3.65 -27.88 10.46
C ILE A 543 -2.28 -28.54 10.26
N LYS A 544 -1.96 -28.96 9.03
CA LYS A 544 -0.65 -29.53 8.70
C LYS A 544 0.49 -28.52 8.89
N ASP A 545 0.26 -27.25 8.55
CA ASP A 545 1.28 -26.21 8.69
C ASP A 545 1.47 -25.74 10.14
N LEU A 546 0.44 -25.86 10.99
CA LEU A 546 0.51 -25.60 12.44
C LEU A 546 1.03 -26.81 13.24
N SER A 547 0.87 -28.03 12.74
CA SER A 547 1.53 -29.24 13.27
C SER A 547 3.05 -29.12 13.18
#